data_AF-A0A523DFB4-F1
#
_entry.id   AF-A0A523DFB4-F1
#
_cell.length_a   1.000
_cell.length_b   1.000
_cell.length_c   1.000
_cell.angle_alpha   90.00
_cell.angle_beta   90.00
_cell.angle_gamma   90.00
#
_symmetry.space_group_name_H-M   'P 1'
#
loop_
_entity.id
_entity.type
_entity.pdbx_description
1 polymer ?
#
loop_
_entity_poly.entity_id
_entity_poly.type
_entity_poly.pdbx_seq_one_letter_code
_entity_poly.pdbx_strand_id
1 'polypeptide(L)' 'MILIQIIDLYSLIVFVAIVMSWMQLSPSNPIARFVHALTEPVLGPLRRALPSMGGLDFSPMVLLIGLQMLKGWLF' A
#
# COMPACT_ATOMS: atom_id res chain seq x y z
N MET A 1 -5.86 20.98 3.63
CA MET A 1 -7.14 20.32 4.01
C MET A 1 -6.79 19.02 4.74
N ILE A 2 -7.40 18.72 5.90
CA ILE A 2 -7.08 17.54 6.74
C ILE A 2 -7.07 16.22 5.94
N LEU A 3 -7.97 16.09 4.96
CA LEU A 3 -8.03 14.93 4.06
C LEU A 3 -6.72 14.65 3.31
N ILE A 4 -6.05 15.69 2.80
CA ILE A 4 -4.79 15.56 2.07
C ILE A 4 -3.70 15.00 2.98
N GLN A 5 -3.64 15.48 4.22
CA GLN A 5 -2.67 15.00 5.22
C GLN A 5 -2.89 13.51 5.55
N ILE A 6 -4.14 13.06 5.61
CA ILE A 6 -4.47 11.65 5.80
C ILE A 6 -4.02 10.81 4.60
N ILE A 7 -4.26 11.29 3.37
CA ILE A 7 -3.82 10.61 2.15
C ILE A 7 -2.29 10.50 2.10
N ASP A 8 -1.57 11.56 2.45
CA ASP A 8 -0.10 11.55 2.48
C ASP A 8 0.43 10.57 3.55
N LEU A 9 -0.17 10.55 4.74
CA LEU A 9 0.20 9.59 5.80
C LEU A 9 -0.06 8.14 5.37
N TYR A 10 -1.22 7.87 4.77
CA TYR A 10 -1.54 6.53 4.30
C TYR A 10 -0.67 6.12 3.11
N SER A 11 -0.35 7.04 2.21
CA SER A 11 0.60 6.83 1.11
C SER A 11 1.98 6.45 1.62
N LEU A 12 2.44 7.06 2.71
CA LEU A 12 3.70 6.68 3.36
C LEU A 12 3.66 5.24 3.88
N ILE A 13 2.57 4.82 4.52
CA ILE A 13 2.40 3.44 5.01
C ILE A 13 2.45 2.44 3.84
N VAL A 14 1.76 2.74 2.73
CA VAL A 14 1.77 1.90 1.52
C VAL A 14 3.17 1.88 0.89
N PHE A 15 3.88 3.00 0.88
CA PHE A 15 5.26 3.06 0.41
C PHE A 15 6.19 2.17 1.26
N VAL A 16 6.04 2.19 2.58
CA VAL A 16 6.76 1.27 3.48
C VAL A 16 6.41 -0.18 3.14
N ALA A 17 5.15 -0.51 2.83
CA ALA A 17 4.77 -1.86 2.39
C ALA A 17 5.53 -2.30 1.11
N ILE A 18 5.69 -1.41 0.13
CA ILE A 18 6.48 -1.67 -1.08
C ILE A 18 7.94 -1.95 -0.72
N VAL A 19 8.56 -1.09 0.08
CA VAL A 19 9.97 -1.25 0.50
C VAL A 19 10.16 -2.59 1.23
N MET A 20 9.26 -2.93 2.14
CA MET A 20 9.36 -4.20 2.88
C MET A 20 9.17 -5.43 2.00
N SER A 21 8.34 -5.34 0.95
CA SER A 21 8.18 -6.41 -0.03
C SER A 21 9.48 -6.68 -0.80
N TRP A 22 10.23 -5.63 -1.17
CA TRP A 22 11.52 -5.76 -1.86
C TRP A 22 12.63 -6.25 -0.94
N MET A 23 12.62 -5.83 0.32
CA MET A 23 13.57 -6.31 1.34
C MET A 23 13.28 -7.74 1.81
N GLN A 24 12.15 -8.34 1.39
CA GLN A 24 11.71 -9.67 1.82
C GLN A 24 11.70 -9.81 3.35
N LEU A 25 11.24 -8.77 4.04
CA LEU A 25 11.17 -8.75 5.50
C LEU A 25 10.26 -9.87 6.00
N SER A 26 10.73 -10.61 7.01
CA SER A 26 9.96 -11.71 7.59
C SER A 26 8.60 -11.22 8.11
N PRO A 27 7.50 -11.96 7.86
CA PRO A 27 6.19 -11.69 8.46
C PRO A 27 6.17 -11.70 9.99
N SER A 28 7.20 -12.25 10.64
CA SER A 28 7.37 -12.19 12.10
C SER A 28 7.83 -10.82 12.60
N ASN A 29 8.33 -9.94 11.72
CA ASN A 29 8.79 -8.61 12.08
C ASN A 29 7.59 -7.75 12.55
N PRO A 30 7.63 -7.15 13.76
CA PRO A 30 6.52 -6.35 14.28
C PRO A 30 6.09 -5.20 13.35
N ILE A 31 7.04 -4.55 12.68
CA ILE A 31 6.79 -3.43 11.76
C ILE A 31 6.09 -3.95 10.49
N ALA A 32 6.56 -5.08 9.95
CA ALA A 32 5.93 -5.71 8.79
C ALA A 32 4.48 -6.12 9.09
N ARG A 33 4.23 -6.72 10.27
CA ARG A 33 2.87 -7.06 10.71
C ARG A 33 1.98 -5.83 10.85
N PHE A 34 2.51 -4.77 11.44
CA PHE A 34 1.76 -3.53 11.65
C PHE A 34 1.34 -2.91 10.31
N VAL A 35 2.27 -2.74 9.39
CA VAL A 35 2.00 -2.17 8.06
C VAL A 35 1.09 -3.07 7.23
N HIS A 36 1.28 -4.39 7.30
CA HIS A 36 0.38 -5.33 6.65
C HIS A 36 -1.04 -5.23 7.22
N ALA A 37 -1.20 -5.14 8.55
CA ALA A 37 -2.51 -5.00 9.18
C ALA A 37 -3.24 -3.72 8.75
N LEU A 38 -2.50 -2.62 8.55
CA LEU A 38 -3.07 -1.35 8.09
C LEU A 38 -3.42 -1.35 6.59
N THR A 39 -2.65 -2.06 5.76
CA THR A 39 -2.81 -2.02 4.31
C THR A 39 -3.70 -3.14 3.77
N GLU A 40 -3.79 -4.30 4.44
CA GLU A 40 -4.54 -5.47 3.98
C GLU A 40 -6.04 -5.24 3.72
N PRO A 41 -6.77 -4.41 4.49
CA PRO A 41 -8.18 -4.13 4.18
C PRO A 41 -8.40 -3.55 2.78
N VAL A 42 -7.40 -2.83 2.24
CA VAL A 42 -7.45 -2.23 0.91
C VAL A 42 -6.69 -3.08 -0.11
N LEU A 43 -5.51 -3.59 0.26
CA LEU A 43 -4.68 -4.41 -0.61
C LEU A 43 -5.28 -5.79 -0.89
N GLY A 44 -5.98 -6.41 0.08
CA GLY A 44 -6.59 -7.73 -0.10
C GLY A 44 -7.62 -7.75 -1.23
N PRO A 45 -8.62 -6.84 -1.24
CA PRO A 45 -9.55 -6.70 -2.37
C PRO A 45 -8.84 -6.31 -3.67
N LEU A 46 -7.86 -5.39 -3.62
CA LEU A 46 -7.13 -4.94 -4.80
C LEU A 46 -6.34 -6.08 -5.46
N ARG A 47 -5.70 -6.93 -4.64
CA ARG A 47 -4.96 -8.13 -5.08
C ARG A 47 -5.87 -9.15 -5.77
N ARG A 48 -7.14 -9.23 -5.39
CA ARG A 48 -8.15 -10.08 -6.05
C ARG A 48 -8.67 -9.48 -7.35
N ALA A 49 -8.66 -8.15 -7.47
CA ALA A 49 -9.07 -7.45 -8.67
C ALA A 49 -7.98 -7.44 -9.75
N LEU A 50 -6.71 -7.50 -9.34
CA LEU A 50 -5.57 -7.54 -10.25
C LEU A 50 -5.28 -8.97 -10.74
N PRO A 51 -4.87 -9.14 -12.01
CA PRO A 51 -4.43 -10.44 -12.52
C PRO A 51 -3.16 -10.88 -11.77
N SER A 52 -2.98 -12.20 -11.61
CA SER A 52 -1.80 -12.76 -10.95
C SER A 52 -0.52 -12.47 -11.75
N MET A 53 0.36 -11.61 -11.24
CA MET A 53 1.59 -11.18 -11.91
C MET A 53 2.83 -11.98 -11.47
N GLY A 54 2.78 -13.30 -11.57
CA GLY A 54 3.99 -14.13 -11.45
C GLY A 54 4.64 -14.18 -10.05
N GLY A 55 3.84 -14.09 -8.98
CA GLY A 55 4.29 -14.29 -7.60
C GLY A 55 4.78 -13.03 -6.87
N LEU A 56 4.94 -11.90 -7.57
CA LEU A 56 5.16 -10.59 -6.95
C LEU A 56 3.83 -9.85 -6.75
N ASP A 57 3.65 -9.26 -5.56
CA ASP A 57 2.47 -8.46 -5.26
C ASP A 57 2.68 -7.00 -5.69
N PHE A 58 2.13 -6.63 -6.85
CA PHE A 58 2.12 -5.25 -7.36
C PHE A 58 0.96 -4.40 -6.83
N SER A 59 0.04 -4.99 -6.06
CA SER A 59 -1.12 -4.28 -5.51
C SER A 59 -0.72 -3.03 -4.69
N PRO A 60 0.35 -3.04 -3.86
CA PRO A 60 0.81 -1.85 -3.15
C PRO A 60 1.20 -0.70 -4.06
N MET A 61 1.83 -0.98 -5.21
CA MET A 61 2.18 0.06 -6.19
C MET A 61 0.93 0.66 -6.83
N VAL A 62 -0.02 -0.19 -7.23
CA VAL A 62 -1.29 0.26 -7.82
C VAL A 62 -2.06 1.13 -6.83
N LEU A 63 -2.12 0.73 -5.55
CA LEU A 63 -2.74 1.52 -4.50
C LEU A 63 -2.05 2.88 -4.33
N LEU A 64 -0.72 2.91 -4.31
CA LEU A 64 0.04 4.16 -4.16
C LEU A 64 -0.24 5.13 -5.31
N ILE A 65 -0.25 4.64 -6.56
CA ILE A 65 -0.58 5.45 -7.74
C ILE A 65 -2.02 5.98 -7.62
N GLY A 66 -2.98 5.12 -7.24
CA GLY A 66 -4.37 5.52 -7.03
C GLY A 66 -4.53 6.63 -5.99
N LEU A 67 -3.80 6.55 -4.87
CA LEU A 67 -3.81 7.59 -3.84
C LEU A 67 -3.24 8.92 -4.34
N GLN A 68 -2.13 8.89 -5.10
CA GLN A 68 -1.54 10.11 -5.66
C GLN A 68 -2.46 10.74 -6.71
N MET A 69 -3.10 9.94 -7.56
CA MET A 69 -4.11 10.43 -8.48
C MET A 69 -5.23 11.10 -7.71
N LEU A 70 -5.84 10.41 -6.74
CA LEU A 70 -6.92 10.95 -5.91
C LEU A 70 -6.55 12.28 -5.25
N LYS A 71 -5.33 12.38 -4.71
CA LYS A 71 -4.82 13.64 -4.14
C LYS A 71 -4.75 14.75 -5.19
N GLY A 72 -4.26 14.45 -6.39
CA GLY A 72 -4.20 15.39 -7.51
C GLY A 72 -5.57 15.90 -7.96
N TRP A 73 -6.62 15.06 -7.89
CA TRP A 73 -8.00 15.47 -8.17
C TRP A 73 -8.63 16.35 -7.08
N LEU A 74 -8.13 16.26 -5.85
CA LEU A 74 -8.65 17.00 -4.68
C LEU A 74 -8.00 18.39 -4.49
N PHE A 75 -7.04 18.74 -5.36
CA PHE A 75 -6.33 20.03 -5.36
C PHE A 75 -6.82 20.89 -6.52
#